data_AF-A0A849EBF8-F1
#
_entry.id   AF-A0A849EBF8-F1
#
_cell.length_a   1.000
_cell.length_b   1.000
_cell.length_c   1.000
_cell.angle_alpha   90.00
_cell.angle_beta   90.00
_cell.angle_gamma   90.00
#
_symmetry.space_group_name_H-M   'P 1'
#
loop_
_entity.id
_entity.type
_entity.pdbx_description
1 polymer ?
#
loop_
_entity_poly.entity_id
_entity_poly.type
_entity_poly.pdbx_seq_one_letter_code
_entity_poly.pdbx_strand_id
1 'polypeptide(L)'
;GWDVYGDIGELNQRFAGQRTEVMGMLDKIESWRMWVLCDRNPVKNWSRGRVTLLGDAAHPMLQYLAQGACMATEDAVCLAHHVSAHSDPADAFLAYQADRYLRTARVQMTARLYGDIYHAAGPLAELRQMMLSGRSAQQSYDGMSWLYSGVNAHGQQILP
;
A
#
# COMPACT_ATOMS: atom_id res chain seq x y z
N GLY A 1 -3.49 20.48 12.97
CA GLY A 1 -4.45 19.94 11.98
C GLY A 1 -3.74 18.99 11.05
N TRP A 2 -4.44 18.36 10.11
CA TRP A 2 -3.89 17.37 9.17
C TRP A 2 -3.03 17.99 8.04
N ASP A 3 -2.77 19.29 8.13
CA ASP A 3 -2.04 20.11 7.16
C ASP A 3 -1.40 21.30 7.89
N VAL A 4 -0.42 21.04 8.76
CA VAL A 4 0.37 22.09 9.43
C VAL A 4 1.78 22.05 8.88
N TYR A 5 2.35 23.23 8.62
CA TYR A 5 3.78 23.36 8.39
C TYR A 5 4.54 22.85 9.61
N GLY A 6 5.41 21.88 9.40
CA GLY A 6 6.17 21.29 10.48
C GLY A 6 7.38 22.14 10.86
N ASP A 7 7.77 22.08 12.12
CA ASP A 7 8.97 22.74 12.63
C ASP A 7 10.21 21.92 12.25
N ILE A 8 11.24 22.57 11.72
CA ILE A 8 12.55 21.95 11.45
C ILE A 8 13.16 21.41 12.76
N GLY A 9 12.90 22.08 13.89
CA GLY A 9 13.31 21.62 15.22
C GLY A 9 12.73 20.24 15.57
N GLU A 10 11.46 20.00 15.27
CA GLU A 10 10.79 18.71 15.51
C GLU A 10 11.40 17.60 14.65
N LEU A 11 11.69 17.88 13.39
CA LEU A 11 12.32 16.93 12.47
C LEU A 11 13.73 16.56 12.96
N ASN A 12 14.54 17.57 13.31
CA ASN A 12 15.88 17.35 13.85
C ASN A 12 15.87 16.55 15.15
N GLN A 13 14.90 16.80 16.03
CA GLN A 13 14.75 16.02 17.26
C GLN A 13 14.36 14.57 16.96
N ARG A 14 13.43 14.35 16.03
CA ARG A 14 12.92 13.01 15.69
C ARG A 14 13.99 12.12 15.03
N PHE A 15 14.87 12.73 14.24
CA PHE A 15 15.96 12.06 13.53
C PHE A 15 17.32 12.23 14.21
N ALA A 16 17.37 12.72 15.44
CA ALA A 16 18.61 12.88 16.18
C ALA A 16 19.38 11.55 16.30
N GLY A 17 20.69 11.58 16.07
CA GLY A 17 21.55 10.40 16.13
C GLY A 17 21.47 9.47 14.91
N GLN A 18 20.75 9.84 13.86
CA GLN A 18 20.76 9.13 12.59
C GLN A 18 22.05 9.39 11.79
N ARG A 19 22.22 8.62 10.71
CA ARG A 19 23.39 8.69 9.82
C ARG A 19 23.54 10.07 9.17
N THR A 20 24.77 10.49 8.91
CA THR A 20 25.09 11.79 8.30
C THR A 20 24.41 12.00 6.95
N GLU A 21 24.22 10.94 6.18
CA GLU A 21 23.54 10.95 4.89
C GLU A 21 22.05 11.28 5.03
N VAL A 22 21.40 10.76 6.09
CA VAL A 22 19.99 11.08 6.40
C VAL A 22 19.90 12.53 6.83
N MET A 23 20.74 12.98 7.76
CA MET A 23 20.74 14.37 8.23
C MET A 23 21.00 15.36 7.09
N GLY A 24 21.96 15.07 6.22
CA GLY A 24 22.25 15.91 5.05
C GLY A 24 21.11 15.96 4.01
N MET A 25 20.22 14.97 3.99
CA MET A 25 18.97 15.05 3.21
C MET A 25 17.92 15.94 3.90
N LEU A 26 17.81 15.85 5.24
CA LEU A 26 16.89 16.67 6.02
C LEU A 26 17.26 18.17 5.95
N ASP A 27 18.55 18.50 5.91
CA ASP A 27 19.05 19.88 5.79
C ASP A 27 18.61 20.59 4.48
N LYS A 28 18.21 19.81 3.46
CA LYS A 28 17.70 20.36 2.19
C LYS A 28 16.21 20.68 2.23
N ILE A 29 15.52 20.36 3.31
CA ILE A 29 14.08 20.60 3.47
C ILE A 29 13.89 22.02 3.99
N GLU A 30 13.51 22.93 3.10
CA GLU A 30 13.23 24.33 3.46
C GLU A 30 11.86 24.50 4.15
N SER A 31 10.91 23.63 3.81
CA SER A 31 9.60 23.55 4.47
C SER A 31 9.00 22.17 4.28
N TRP A 32 8.17 21.72 5.21
CA TRP A 32 7.47 20.45 5.10
C TRP A 32 6.07 20.53 5.72
N ARG A 33 5.22 19.58 5.34
CA ARG A 33 3.87 19.40 5.87
C ARG A 33 3.76 18.03 6.50
N MET A 34 3.11 17.96 7.66
CA MET A 34 2.86 16.70 8.33
C MET A 34 1.58 16.06 7.78
N TRP A 35 1.72 14.84 7.26
CA TRP A 35 0.60 14.00 6.86
C TRP A 35 0.47 12.84 7.84
N VAL A 36 -0.63 12.80 8.59
CA VAL A 36 -0.91 11.68 9.47
C VAL A 36 -1.32 10.49 8.61
N LEU A 37 -0.59 9.38 8.78
CA LEU A 37 -0.83 8.16 8.02
C LEU A 37 -2.04 7.41 8.61
N CYS A 38 -3.03 7.13 7.78
CA CYS A 38 -4.23 6.40 8.17
C CYS A 38 -4.53 5.29 7.16
N ASP A 39 -4.99 4.16 7.66
CA ASP A 39 -5.56 3.09 6.85
C ASP A 39 -6.86 2.57 7.47
N ARG A 40 -7.43 1.51 6.90
CA ARG A 40 -8.59 0.80 7.47
C ARG A 40 -8.38 -0.70 7.38
N ASN A 41 -9.07 -1.45 8.26
CA ASN A 41 -9.17 -2.90 8.10
C ASN A 41 -9.85 -3.25 6.77
N PRO A 42 -9.47 -4.34 6.10
CA PRO A 42 -10.13 -4.79 4.88
C PRO A 42 -11.62 -5.04 5.11
N VAL A 43 -12.47 -4.55 4.21
CA VAL A 43 -13.93 -4.70 4.25
C VAL A 43 -14.39 -5.40 2.96
N LYS A 44 -15.37 -6.31 3.05
CA LYS A 44 -15.88 -7.08 1.90
C LYS A 44 -17.02 -6.42 1.13
N ASN A 45 -17.73 -5.48 1.76
CA ASN A 45 -18.99 -4.93 1.26
C ASN A 45 -18.76 -3.54 0.66
N TRP A 46 -18.41 -3.48 -0.62
CA TRP A 46 -18.19 -2.21 -1.34
C TRP A 46 -19.40 -1.80 -2.16
N SER A 47 -20.25 -2.77 -2.53
CA SER A 47 -21.35 -2.61 -3.47
C SER A 47 -22.71 -2.66 -2.79
N ARG A 48 -23.60 -1.75 -3.19
CA ARG A 48 -25.02 -1.73 -2.79
C ARG A 48 -25.88 -1.27 -3.97
N GLY A 49 -26.60 -2.21 -4.58
CA GLY A 49 -27.38 -1.93 -5.79
C GLY A 49 -26.47 -1.38 -6.89
N ARG A 50 -26.81 -0.21 -7.44
CA ARG A 50 -26.07 0.45 -8.54
C ARG A 50 -24.99 1.41 -8.05
N VAL A 51 -24.42 1.17 -6.87
CA VAL A 51 -23.30 1.95 -6.32
C VAL A 51 -22.22 0.99 -5.84
N THR A 52 -20.96 1.27 -6.18
CA THR A 52 -19.79 0.54 -5.70
C THR A 52 -18.63 1.48 -5.38
N LEU A 53 -17.75 1.08 -4.47
CA LEU A 53 -16.55 1.81 -4.07
C LEU A 53 -15.30 1.24 -4.77
N LEU A 54 -14.32 2.12 -5.04
CA LEU A 54 -13.01 1.75 -5.58
C LEU A 54 -11.91 2.66 -4.98
N GLY A 55 -10.65 2.24 -5.11
CA GLY A 55 -9.52 2.99 -4.55
C GLY A 55 -9.61 3.16 -3.03
N ASP A 56 -9.11 4.28 -2.51
CA ASP A 56 -9.09 4.57 -1.07
C ASP A 56 -10.47 4.64 -0.41
N ALA A 57 -11.56 4.81 -1.18
CA ALA A 57 -12.91 4.71 -0.63
C ALA A 57 -13.25 3.27 -0.22
N ALA A 58 -12.67 2.26 -0.88
CA ALA A 58 -12.88 0.85 -0.63
C ALA A 58 -11.77 0.21 0.22
N HIS A 59 -10.51 0.55 -0.04
CA HIS A 59 -9.35 -0.14 0.54
C HIS A 59 -8.16 0.81 0.82
N PRO A 60 -8.34 1.84 1.67
CA PRO A 60 -7.25 2.75 2.02
C PRO A 60 -6.15 1.98 2.77
N MET A 61 -4.90 2.23 2.41
CA MET A 61 -3.73 1.49 2.89
C MET A 61 -2.58 2.41 3.26
N LEU A 62 -1.69 1.92 4.11
CA LEU A 62 -0.42 2.59 4.36
C LEU A 62 0.46 2.57 3.10
N GLN A 63 1.26 3.61 2.93
CA GLN A 63 2.03 3.88 1.73
C GLN A 63 3.30 3.04 1.57
N TYR A 64 3.62 2.14 2.52
CA TYR A 64 4.89 1.41 2.58
C TYR A 64 5.19 0.54 1.36
N LEU A 65 4.18 0.20 0.55
CA LEU A 65 4.35 -0.52 -0.72
C LEU A 65 4.17 0.38 -1.96
N ALA A 66 3.76 1.63 -1.78
CA ALA A 66 3.39 2.56 -2.86
C ALA A 66 2.30 2.00 -3.81
N GLN A 67 1.31 1.28 -3.28
CA GLN A 67 0.32 0.54 -4.08
C GLN A 67 -1.09 1.13 -4.12
N GLY A 68 -1.43 2.17 -3.34
CA GLY A 68 -2.80 2.69 -3.30
C GLY A 68 -3.34 3.08 -4.69
N ALA A 69 -2.57 3.90 -5.42
CA ALA A 69 -2.90 4.30 -6.78
C ALA A 69 -2.88 3.13 -7.79
N CYS A 70 -1.94 2.19 -7.62
CA CYS A 70 -1.89 0.99 -8.44
C CYS A 70 -3.15 0.13 -8.25
N MET A 71 -3.63 -0.02 -7.01
CA MET A 71 -4.85 -0.78 -6.72
C MET A 71 -6.08 -0.08 -7.30
N ALA A 72 -6.18 1.24 -7.19
CA ALA A 72 -7.27 1.99 -7.84
C ALA A 72 -7.25 1.85 -9.37
N THR A 73 -6.06 1.74 -9.97
CA THR A 73 -5.91 1.51 -11.41
C THR A 73 -6.34 0.09 -11.81
N GLU A 74 -5.91 -0.93 -11.05
CA GLU A 74 -6.37 -2.31 -11.24
C GLU A 74 -7.90 -2.41 -11.06
N ASP A 75 -8.47 -1.68 -10.09
CA ASP A 75 -9.91 -1.62 -9.88
C ASP A 75 -10.65 -1.10 -11.11
N ALA A 76 -10.16 -0.01 -11.72
CA ALA A 76 -10.78 0.57 -12.91
C ALA A 76 -10.84 -0.42 -14.07
N VAL A 77 -9.77 -1.19 -14.30
CA VAL A 77 -9.73 -2.23 -15.35
C VAL A 77 -10.70 -3.37 -15.04
N CYS A 78 -10.69 -3.89 -13.81
CA CYS A 78 -11.55 -4.99 -13.40
C CYS A 78 -13.03 -4.58 -13.41
N LEU A 79 -13.35 -3.38 -12.93
CA LEU A 79 -14.70 -2.83 -12.96
C LEU A 79 -15.22 -2.67 -14.38
N ALA A 80 -14.40 -2.11 -15.29
CA ALA A 80 -14.77 -1.97 -16.70
C ALA A 80 -15.06 -3.33 -17.35
N HIS A 81 -14.25 -4.35 -17.05
CA HIS A 81 -14.48 -5.71 -17.51
C HIS A 81 -15.84 -6.24 -17.04
N HIS A 82 -16.11 -6.21 -15.73
CA HIS A 82 -17.37 -6.72 -15.17
C HIS A 82 -18.60 -5.96 -15.66
N VAL A 83 -18.52 -4.63 -15.79
CA VAL A 83 -19.60 -3.82 -16.35
C VAL A 83 -19.87 -4.18 -17.81
N SER A 84 -18.85 -4.51 -18.59
CA SER A 84 -19.03 -4.95 -19.99
C SER A 84 -19.62 -6.36 -20.13
N ALA A 85 -19.41 -7.21 -19.11
CA ALA A 85 -19.80 -8.63 -19.12
C ALA A 85 -21.20 -8.91 -18.54
N HIS A 86 -21.82 -7.95 -17.86
CA HIS A 86 -23.13 -8.11 -17.22
C HIS A 86 -24.15 -7.09 -17.71
N SER A 87 -25.43 -7.46 -17.73
CA SER A 87 -26.52 -6.57 -18.12
C SER A 87 -27.00 -5.66 -16.97
N ASP A 88 -26.94 -6.13 -15.72
CA ASP A 88 -27.26 -5.33 -14.54
C ASP A 88 -25.98 -4.84 -13.84
N PRO A 89 -25.81 -3.51 -13.65
CA PRO A 89 -24.70 -2.97 -12.88
C PRO A 89 -24.59 -3.53 -11.46
N ALA A 90 -25.71 -3.90 -10.81
CA ALA A 90 -25.65 -4.48 -9.47
C ALA A 90 -24.88 -5.80 -9.44
N ASP A 91 -25.13 -6.67 -10.42
CA ASP A 91 -24.41 -7.95 -10.56
C ASP A 91 -22.95 -7.73 -10.92
N ALA A 92 -22.66 -6.82 -11.86
CA ALA A 92 -21.30 -6.44 -12.22
C ALA A 92 -20.49 -5.97 -11.00
N PHE A 93 -21.09 -5.15 -10.15
CA PHE A 93 -20.44 -4.58 -8.97
C PHE A 93 -20.20 -5.60 -7.87
N LEU A 94 -21.06 -6.62 -7.75
CA LEU A 94 -20.84 -7.75 -6.84
C LEU A 94 -19.70 -8.66 -7.33
N ALA A 95 -19.63 -8.91 -8.65
CA ALA A 95 -18.55 -9.69 -9.24
C ALA A 95 -17.19 -8.97 -9.11
N TYR A 96 -17.15 -7.67 -9.43
CA TYR A 96 -15.97 -6.81 -9.26
C TYR A 96 -15.43 -6.82 -7.82
N GLN A 97 -16.28 -6.58 -6.80
CA GLN A 97 -15.79 -6.55 -5.42
C GLN A 97 -15.27 -7.92 -4.97
N ALA A 98 -15.86 -9.02 -5.46
CA ALA A 98 -15.46 -10.37 -5.07
C ALA A 98 -14.05 -10.70 -5.56
N ASP A 99 -13.77 -10.33 -6.81
CA ASP A 99 -12.46 -10.50 -7.45
C ASP A 99 -11.37 -9.63 -6.82
N ARG A 100 -11.73 -8.40 -6.44
CA ARG A 100 -10.76 -7.42 -5.93
C ARG A 100 -10.48 -7.53 -4.43
N TYR A 101 -11.44 -8.01 -3.63
CA TYR A 101 -11.33 -8.01 -2.16
C TYR A 101 -10.05 -8.69 -1.64
N LEU A 102 -9.75 -9.92 -2.09
CA LEU A 102 -8.58 -10.64 -1.56
C LEU A 102 -7.26 -9.98 -1.99
N ARG A 103 -7.21 -9.44 -3.21
CA ARG A 103 -6.05 -8.75 -3.76
C ARG A 103 -5.73 -7.50 -2.94
N THR A 104 -6.71 -6.63 -2.71
CA THR A 104 -6.50 -5.37 -1.99
C THR A 104 -6.31 -5.60 -0.48
N ALA A 105 -7.02 -6.56 0.12
CA ALA A 105 -6.81 -6.96 1.52
C ALA A 105 -5.38 -7.45 1.76
N ARG A 106 -4.83 -8.29 0.86
CA ARG A 106 -3.44 -8.75 0.97
C ARG A 106 -2.45 -7.58 0.90
N VAL A 107 -2.69 -6.60 0.03
CA VAL A 107 -1.84 -5.40 -0.06
C VAL A 107 -1.94 -4.54 1.19
N GLN A 108 -3.14 -4.27 1.71
CA GLN A 108 -3.33 -3.53 2.97
C GLN A 108 -2.55 -4.18 4.13
N MET A 109 -2.67 -5.49 4.29
CA MET A 109 -1.98 -6.20 5.38
C MET A 109 -0.48 -6.27 5.17
N THR A 110 -0.02 -6.47 3.93
CA THR A 110 1.41 -6.48 3.63
C THR A 110 2.01 -5.09 3.85
N ALA A 111 1.30 -4.01 3.53
CA ALA A 111 1.76 -2.66 3.79
C ALA A 111 1.99 -2.39 5.29
N ARG A 112 1.08 -2.85 6.16
CA ARG A 112 1.27 -2.78 7.62
C ARG A 112 2.53 -3.52 8.06
N LEU A 113 2.70 -4.76 7.62
CA LEU A 113 3.88 -5.58 7.92
C LEU A 113 5.18 -4.89 7.47
N TYR A 114 5.20 -4.29 6.28
CA TYR A 114 6.37 -3.56 5.80
C TYR A 114 6.66 -2.31 6.62
N GLY A 115 5.63 -1.64 7.15
CA GLY A 115 5.79 -0.56 8.12
C GLY A 115 6.54 -1.01 9.38
N ASP A 116 6.15 -2.17 9.93
CA ASP A 116 6.81 -2.76 11.11
C ASP A 116 8.26 -3.17 10.80
N ILE A 117 8.51 -3.74 9.60
CA ILE A 117 9.84 -4.13 9.15
C ILE A 117 10.75 -2.89 8.97
N TYR A 118 10.27 -1.84 8.32
CA TYR A 118 11.06 -0.62 8.08
C TYR A 118 11.41 0.10 9.37
N HIS A 119 10.46 0.19 10.31
CA HIS A 119 10.65 0.88 11.58
C HIS A 119 11.08 -0.02 12.74
N ALA A 120 11.49 -1.27 12.47
CA ALA A 120 12.00 -2.17 13.49
C ALA A 120 13.14 -1.52 14.29
N ALA A 121 13.08 -1.68 15.61
CA ALA A 121 14.04 -1.11 16.56
C ALA A 121 14.55 -2.18 17.55
N GLY A 122 15.69 -1.92 18.18
CA GLY A 122 16.30 -2.83 19.16
C GLY A 122 16.49 -4.25 18.62
N PRO A 123 16.14 -5.30 19.39
CA PRO A 123 16.32 -6.70 18.96
C PRO A 123 15.61 -7.06 17.64
N LEU A 124 14.47 -6.42 17.32
CA LEU A 124 13.77 -6.64 16.06
C LEU A 124 14.55 -6.07 14.87
N ALA A 125 15.28 -4.97 15.06
CA ALA A 125 16.13 -4.40 14.02
C ALA A 125 17.33 -5.31 13.71
N GLU A 126 17.91 -5.94 14.74
CA GLU A 126 18.99 -6.92 14.60
C GLU A 126 18.51 -8.15 13.81
N LEU A 127 17.35 -8.71 14.19
CA LEU A 127 16.74 -9.82 13.47
C LEU A 127 16.46 -9.45 12.00
N ARG A 128 15.87 -8.27 11.76
CA ARG A 128 15.65 -7.76 10.40
C ARG A 128 16.96 -7.66 9.63
N GLN A 129 18.02 -7.11 10.25
CA GLN A 129 19.33 -6.98 9.61
C GLN A 129 19.87 -8.35 9.22
N MET A 130 19.80 -9.35 10.10
CA MET A 130 20.20 -10.73 9.80
C MET A 130 19.39 -11.33 8.64
N MET A 131 18.07 -11.10 8.62
CA MET A 131 17.18 -11.62 7.58
C MET A 131 17.40 -10.97 6.21
N LEU A 132 17.88 -9.73 6.17
CA LEU A 132 18.09 -8.96 4.93
C LEU A 132 19.54 -9.00 4.42
N SER A 133 20.55 -9.04 5.30
CA SER A 133 21.97 -8.90 4.91
C SER A 133 22.49 -10.01 4.02
N GLY A 134 21.87 -11.20 4.06
CA GLY A 134 22.27 -12.36 3.25
C GLY A 134 21.47 -12.55 1.97
N ARG A 135 20.52 -11.64 1.65
CA ARG A 135 19.64 -11.82 0.49
C ARG A 135 20.29 -11.31 -0.79
N SER A 136 20.13 -12.07 -1.87
CA SER A 136 20.36 -11.57 -3.21
C SER A 136 19.23 -10.63 -3.64
N ALA A 137 19.48 -9.82 -4.67
CA ALA A 137 18.44 -9.01 -5.30
C ALA A 137 17.27 -9.88 -5.77
N GLN A 138 17.56 -11.03 -6.39
CA GLN A 138 16.54 -11.98 -6.86
C GLN A 138 15.64 -12.47 -5.72
N GLN A 139 16.22 -12.92 -4.61
CA GLN A 139 15.45 -13.39 -3.45
C GLN A 139 14.56 -12.29 -2.86
N SER A 140 14.99 -11.02 -2.96
CA SER A 140 14.19 -9.87 -2.54
C SER A 140 13.01 -9.64 -3.49
N TYR A 141 13.20 -9.84 -4.79
CA TYR A 141 12.14 -9.78 -5.79
C TYR A 141 11.15 -10.94 -5.67
N ASP A 142 11.63 -12.16 -5.44
CA ASP A 142 10.79 -13.36 -5.37
C ASP A 142 9.70 -13.23 -4.30
N GLY A 143 10.05 -12.66 -3.13
CA GLY A 143 9.11 -12.37 -2.06
C GLY A 143 8.02 -11.34 -2.41
N MET A 144 8.25 -10.54 -3.45
CA MET A 144 7.35 -9.49 -3.94
C MET A 144 6.77 -9.79 -5.32
N SER A 145 7.15 -10.90 -5.95
CA SER A 145 6.65 -11.32 -7.27
C SER A 145 5.13 -11.26 -7.34
N TRP A 146 4.46 -11.74 -6.29
CA TRP A 146 3.00 -11.74 -6.22
C TRP A 146 2.33 -10.37 -6.39
N LEU A 147 3.04 -9.30 -6.01
CA LEU A 147 2.55 -7.94 -6.12
C LEU A 147 2.70 -7.40 -7.55
N TYR A 148 3.75 -7.82 -8.26
CA TYR A 148 4.21 -7.23 -9.52
C TYR A 148 4.02 -8.13 -10.75
N SER A 149 3.68 -9.41 -10.61
CA SER A 149 3.37 -10.32 -11.72
C SER A 149 2.10 -9.97 -12.50
N GLY A 150 1.40 -8.90 -12.10
CA GLY A 150 0.17 -8.44 -12.76
C GLY A 150 -1.07 -9.23 -12.35
N VAL A 151 -2.23 -8.69 -12.70
CA VAL A 151 -3.53 -9.33 -12.52
C VAL A 151 -4.26 -9.42 -13.87
N ASN A 152 -5.05 -10.47 -14.08
CA ASN A 152 -5.93 -10.58 -15.22
C ASN A 152 -7.16 -9.66 -15.04
N ALA A 153 -8.07 -9.66 -16.02
CA ALA A 153 -9.29 -8.85 -15.97
C ALA A 153 -10.22 -9.21 -14.79
N HIS A 154 -10.07 -10.40 -14.21
CA HIS A 154 -10.76 -10.88 -13.01
C HIS A 154 -10.01 -10.51 -11.71
N GLY A 155 -9.01 -9.62 -11.76
CA GLY A 155 -8.24 -9.23 -10.58
C GLY A 155 -7.39 -10.36 -9.96
N GLN A 156 -7.35 -11.53 -10.60
CA GLN A 156 -6.58 -12.69 -10.17
C GLN A 156 -5.13 -12.52 -10.61
N GLN A 157 -4.21 -12.95 -9.76
CA GLN A 157 -2.79 -12.89 -10.07
C GLN A 157 -2.48 -13.73 -11.31
N ILE A 158 -1.76 -13.13 -12.27
CA ILE A 158 -1.24 -13.88 -13.41
C ILE A 158 -0.09 -14.73 -12.88
N LEU A 159 -0.29 -16.05 -12.84
CA LEU A 159 0.76 -16.99 -12.50
C LEU A 159 1.72 -17.10 -13.70
N PRO A 160 3.05 -17.20 -13.46
CA PRO A 160 4.03 -17.42 -14.51
C PRO A 160 3.84 -18.77 -15.21
#